data_AF-A0A920ABE4-F1
#
_entry.id   AF-A0A920ABE4-F1
#
_cell.length_a   1.000
_cell.length_b   1.000
_cell.length_c   1.000
_cell.angle_alpha   90.00
_cell.angle_beta   90.00
_cell.angle_gamma   90.00
#
_symmetry.space_group_name_H-M   'P 1'
#
loop_
_entity.id
_entity.type
_entity.pdbx_description
1 polymer ?
#
loop_
_entity_poly.entity_id
_entity_poly.type
_entity_poly.pdbx_seq_one_letter_code
_entity_poly.pdbx_strand_id
1 'polypeptide(L)'
;MRLKDFIKPVNLGLQFINKLNPVSYLKIRKSQYKGEEENNETRYEYGLIAQEVDKILKESDPESTIVSEDNEGFLGMDYKQIIMPLIKSIQELNIEIEKLKKELELLKQSK
;
A
#
# COMPACT_ATOMS: atom_id res chain seq x y z
N MET A 1 -9.47 -30.01 7.14
CA MET A 1 -8.64 -29.24 8.09
C MET A 1 -8.74 -27.77 7.74
N ARG A 2 -9.09 -26.90 8.70
CA ARG A 2 -9.12 -25.45 8.51
C ARG A 2 -7.83 -24.87 9.08
N LEU A 3 -6.99 -24.27 8.23
CA LEU A 3 -5.68 -23.71 8.60
C LEU A 3 -5.71 -22.21 8.92
N LYS A 4 -6.90 -21.61 8.97
CA LYS A 4 -7.09 -20.16 9.20
C LYS A 4 -8.20 -19.94 10.20
N ASP A 5 -7.93 -19.16 11.24
CA ASP A 5 -8.90 -18.78 12.27
C ASP A 5 -9.06 -17.25 12.33
N PHE A 6 -10.10 -16.76 13.02
CA PHE A 6 -10.39 -15.32 13.21
C PHE A 6 -10.44 -14.49 11.91
N ILE A 7 -11.12 -15.00 10.88
CA ILE A 7 -11.22 -14.36 9.56
C ILE A 7 -12.09 -13.09 9.65
N LYS A 8 -11.50 -11.95 9.32
CA LYS A 8 -12.19 -10.65 9.21
C LYS A 8 -12.07 -10.09 7.78
N PRO A 9 -13.01 -9.25 7.32
CA PRO A 9 -12.84 -8.48 6.10
C PRO A 9 -11.58 -7.60 6.15
N VAL A 10 -11.00 -7.32 4.99
CA VAL A 10 -9.88 -6.37 4.86
C VAL A 10 -10.43 -4.95 5.04
N ASN A 11 -9.85 -4.21 5.99
CA ASN A 11 -10.28 -2.85 6.32
C ASN A 11 -9.58 -1.78 5.45
N LEU A 12 -8.35 -2.05 5.01
CA LEU A 12 -7.63 -1.19 4.09
C LEU A 12 -8.20 -1.35 2.67
N GLY A 13 -8.56 -0.23 2.03
CA GLY A 13 -9.20 -0.20 0.72
C GLY A 13 -8.80 1.04 -0.08
N LEU A 14 -9.75 1.61 -0.84
CA LEU A 14 -9.52 2.75 -1.73
C LEU A 14 -8.94 3.96 -1.02
N GLN A 15 -9.43 4.29 0.17
CA GLN A 15 -8.89 5.41 0.97
C GLN A 15 -7.40 5.22 1.32
N PHE A 16 -7.01 4.00 1.70
CA PHE A 16 -5.61 3.69 1.98
C PHE A 16 -4.76 3.79 0.73
N ILE A 17 -5.19 3.14 -0.37
CA ILE A 17 -4.47 3.15 -1.65
C ILE A 17 -4.29 4.58 -2.19
N ASN A 18 -5.30 5.45 -2.06
CA ASN A 18 -5.23 6.84 -2.51
C ASN A 18 -4.28 7.72 -1.69
N LYS A 19 -3.96 7.34 -0.45
CA LYS A 19 -2.97 8.04 0.37
C LYS A 19 -1.53 7.64 0.04
N LEU A 20 -1.32 6.51 -0.66
CA LEU A 20 0.02 6.06 -1.03
C LEU A 20 0.62 7.00 -2.08
N ASN A 21 1.93 7.20 -1.98
CA ASN A 21 2.70 8.06 -2.88
C ASN A 21 3.72 7.21 -3.67
N PRO A 22 3.36 6.70 -4.86
CA PRO A 22 4.31 5.98 -5.71
C PRO A 22 5.43 6.91 -6.18
N VAL A 23 6.67 6.48 -5.97
CA VAL A 23 7.88 7.22 -6.34
C VAL A 23 8.85 6.33 -7.12
N SER A 24 9.88 6.93 -7.70
CA SER A 24 11.08 6.21 -8.15
C SER A 24 12.31 6.68 -7.38
N TYR A 25 13.28 5.79 -7.21
CA TYR A 25 14.51 6.09 -6.49
C TYR A 25 15.68 5.20 -6.96
N LEU A 26 16.90 5.64 -6.68
CA LEU A 26 18.09 4.82 -6.75
C LEU A 26 18.31 4.15 -5.39
N LYS A 27 18.07 2.85 -5.31
CA LYS A 27 18.22 2.07 -4.10
C LYS A 27 19.70 1.79 -3.85
N ILE A 28 20.12 2.12 -2.63
CA ILE A 28 21.40 1.71 -2.05
C ILE A 28 21.18 0.50 -1.14
N ARG A 29 22.23 -0.30 -0.96
CA ARG A 29 22.21 -1.42 -0.02
C ARG A 29 22.48 -0.93 1.40
N LYS A 30 22.06 -1.72 2.40
CA LYS A 30 22.32 -1.42 3.81
C LYS A 30 23.83 -1.36 4.12
N SER A 31 24.59 -2.31 3.56
CA SER A 31 26.06 -2.35 3.59
C SER A 31 26.69 -1.07 3.03
N GLN A 32 26.23 -0.62 1.85
CA GLN A 32 26.67 0.65 1.26
C GLN A 32 26.34 1.85 2.16
N TYR A 33 25.13 1.91 2.73
CA TYR A 33 24.75 2.98 3.67
C TYR A 33 25.66 3.03 4.91
N LYS A 34 26.11 1.86 5.39
CA LYS A 34 27.05 1.74 6.51
C LYS A 34 28.52 1.97 6.13
N GLY A 35 28.84 2.11 4.85
CA GLY A 35 30.22 2.21 4.36
C GLY A 35 30.99 0.89 4.41
N GLU A 36 30.31 -0.25 4.43
CA GLU A 36 30.90 -1.60 4.45
C GLU A 36 31.17 -2.15 3.03
N GLU A 37 30.73 -1.45 2.00
CA GLU A 37 30.91 -1.80 0.58
C GLU A 37 31.70 -0.70 -0.14
N GLU A 38 32.72 -1.08 -0.94
CA GLU A 38 33.52 -0.14 -1.75
C GLU A 38 32.83 0.25 -3.06
N ASN A 39 31.82 -0.53 -3.51
CA ASN A 39 31.09 -0.25 -4.74
C ASN A 39 29.91 0.70 -4.50
N ASN A 40 29.76 1.68 -5.39
CA ASN A 40 28.64 2.64 -5.36
C ASN A 40 27.51 2.25 -6.32
N GLU A 41 27.32 0.95 -6.56
CA GLU A 41 26.27 0.48 -7.45
C GLU A 41 24.90 0.74 -6.84
N THR A 42 24.08 1.48 -7.58
CA THR A 42 22.70 1.75 -7.20
C THR A 42 21.75 1.08 -8.19
N ARG A 43 20.55 0.76 -7.72
CA ARG A 43 19.51 0.18 -8.57
C ARG A 43 18.32 1.12 -8.68
N TYR A 44 17.97 1.53 -9.90
CA TYR A 44 16.72 2.25 -10.14
C TYR A 44 15.52 1.34 -9.89
N GLU A 45 14.62 1.77 -9.01
CA GLU A 45 13.40 1.05 -8.65
C GLU A 45 12.20 2.02 -8.59
N TYR A 46 11.00 1.48 -8.81
CA TYR A 46 9.75 2.13 -8.43
C TYR A 46 9.29 1.54 -7.09
N GLY A 47 8.71 2.36 -6.23
CA GLY A 47 8.25 1.91 -4.93
C GLY A 47 7.53 2.97 -4.13
N LEU A 48 7.54 2.76 -2.82
CA LEU A 48 6.98 3.63 -1.79
C LEU A 48 8.07 3.94 -0.76
N ILE A 49 7.91 5.04 -0.05
CA ILE A 49 8.77 5.39 1.08
C ILE A 49 8.20 4.77 2.36
N ALA A 50 8.94 3.88 3.00
CA ALA A 50 8.45 3.09 4.15
C ALA A 50 7.95 3.98 5.30
N GLN A 51 8.62 5.11 5.57
CA GLN A 51 8.23 6.09 6.58
C GLN A 51 6.90 6.77 6.27
N GLU A 52 6.59 7.01 4.99
CA GLU A 52 5.32 7.61 4.57
C GLU A 52 4.17 6.61 4.76
N VAL A 53 4.40 5.35 4.35
CA VAL A 53 3.42 4.29 4.51
C VAL A 53 3.17 3.98 5.99
N ASP A 54 4.21 3.93 6.83
CA ASP A 54 4.09 3.70 8.28
C ASP A 54 3.20 4.76 8.96
N LYS A 55 3.36 6.04 8.60
CA LYS A 55 2.50 7.12 9.10
C LYS A 55 1.04 6.91 8.72
N ILE A 56 0.77 6.50 7.48
CA ILE A 56 -0.58 6.21 7.02
C ILE A 56 -1.17 5.02 7.78
N LEU A 57 -0.38 3.96 8.01
CA LEU A 57 -0.83 2.75 8.71
C LEU A 57 -1.11 3.03 10.18
N LYS A 58 -0.31 3.85 10.86
CA LYS A 58 -0.59 4.28 12.25
C LYS A 58 -1.95 4.94 12.44
N GLU A 59 -2.50 5.55 11.40
CA GLU A 59 -3.86 6.12 11.43
C GLU A 59 -4.95 5.11 11.01
N SER A 60 -4.65 4.24 10.05
CA SER A 60 -5.66 3.43 9.35
C SER A 60 -5.71 1.96 9.76
N ASP A 61 -4.57 1.37 10.14
CA ASP A 61 -4.43 0.00 10.61
C ASP A 61 -3.11 -0.16 11.40
N PRO A 62 -3.07 0.24 12.68
CA PRO A 62 -1.83 0.29 13.49
C PRO A 62 -1.17 -1.08 13.71
N GLU A 63 -1.93 -2.16 13.57
CA GLU A 63 -1.46 -3.55 13.73
C GLU A 63 -0.95 -4.15 12.40
N SER A 64 -0.95 -3.35 11.33
CA SER A 64 -0.49 -3.80 10.02
C SER A 64 1.01 -4.12 10.03
N THR A 65 1.39 -5.17 9.30
CA THR A 65 2.79 -5.58 9.11
C THR A 65 3.31 -5.26 7.70
N ILE A 66 2.60 -4.40 6.96
CA ILE A 66 3.05 -3.92 5.63
C ILE A 66 4.40 -3.20 5.76
N VAL A 67 4.62 -2.46 6.85
CA VAL A 67 5.93 -1.91 7.22
C VAL A 67 6.43 -2.66 8.44
N SER A 68 7.72 -2.97 8.45
CA SER A 68 8.41 -3.55 9.61
C SER A 68 9.75 -2.85 9.83
N GLU A 69 10.22 -2.87 11.07
CA GLU A 69 11.51 -2.32 11.48
C GLU A 69 12.43 -3.49 11.85
N ASP A 70 13.67 -3.48 11.35
CA ASP A 70 14.66 -4.47 11.76
C ASP A 70 15.32 -4.11 13.11
N ASN A 71 16.14 -5.01 13.64
CA ASN A 71 16.81 -4.82 14.94
C ASN A 71 17.78 -3.62 14.98
N GLU A 72 18.07 -3.00 13.83
CA GLU A 72 18.95 -1.85 13.71
C GLU A 72 18.18 -0.56 13.37
N GLY A 73 16.86 -0.60 13.36
CA GLY A 73 16.00 0.55 13.15
C GLY A 73 15.70 0.88 11.68
N PHE A 74 16.03 -0.02 10.75
CA PHE A 74 15.72 0.21 9.33
C PHE A 74 14.32 -0.27 9.00
N LEU A 75 13.52 0.62 8.39
CA LEU A 75 12.20 0.28 7.89
C LEU A 75 12.26 -0.45 6.55
N GLY A 76 11.47 -1.52 6.44
CA GLY A 76 11.25 -2.31 5.23
C GLY A 76 9.77 -2.47 4.90
N MET A 77 9.48 -2.72 3.62
CA MET A 77 8.12 -2.90 3.08
C MET A 77 7.87 -4.35 2.68
N ASP A 78 6.75 -4.94 3.10
CA ASP A 78 6.21 -6.16 2.51
C ASP A 78 5.14 -5.82 1.46
N TYR A 79 5.58 -5.54 0.24
CA TYR A 79 4.70 -5.17 -0.88
C TYR A 79 3.61 -6.19 -1.19
N LYS A 80 3.79 -7.48 -0.85
CA LYS A 80 2.77 -8.51 -1.10
C LYS A 80 1.51 -8.26 -0.28
N GLN A 81 1.62 -7.63 0.89
CA GLN A 81 0.48 -7.32 1.75
C GLN A 81 -0.38 -6.17 1.20
N ILE A 82 0.12 -5.38 0.25
CA ILE A 82 -0.67 -4.32 -0.42
C ILE A 82 -1.65 -4.90 -1.45
N ILE A 83 -1.47 -6.15 -1.88
CA ILE A 83 -2.34 -6.79 -2.90
C ILE A 83 -3.78 -6.89 -2.40
N MET A 84 -4.02 -7.26 -1.14
CA MET A 84 -5.38 -7.40 -0.61
C MET A 84 -6.11 -6.04 -0.50
N PRO A 85 -5.49 -4.97 0.04
CA PRO A 85 -6.04 -3.62 -0.05
C PRO A 85 -6.30 -3.13 -1.48
N LEU A 86 -5.45 -3.49 -2.44
CA LEU A 86 -5.65 -3.15 -3.86
C LEU A 86 -6.86 -3.88 -4.47
N ILE A 87 -7.06 -5.15 -4.15
CA ILE A 87 -8.28 -5.88 -4.56
C ILE A 87 -9.52 -5.20 -3.97
N LYS A 88 -9.45 -4.83 -2.68
CA LYS A 88 -10.54 -4.13 -1.99
C LYS A 88 -10.84 -2.78 -2.62
N SER A 89 -9.82 -1.99 -2.98
CA SER A 89 -10.02 -0.68 -3.61
C SER A 89 -10.70 -0.80 -4.98
N ILE A 90 -10.36 -1.81 -5.78
CA ILE A 90 -11.03 -2.07 -7.07
C ILE A 90 -12.51 -2.43 -6.87
N GLN A 91 -12.83 -3.22 -5.84
CA GLN A 91 -14.22 -3.53 -5.49
C GLN A 91 -15.01 -2.28 -5.10
N GLU A 92 -14.41 -1.40 -4.29
CA GLU A 92 -15.02 -0.12 -3.87
C GLU A 92 -15.22 0.82 -5.06
N LEU A 93 -14.21 0.94 -5.95
CA LEU A 93 -14.31 1.72 -7.18
C LEU A 93 -15.42 1.21 -8.09
N ASN A 94 -15.59 -0.11 -8.25
CA ASN A 94 -16.68 -0.67 -9.04
C ASN A 94 -18.06 -0.29 -8.46
N ILE A 95 -18.22 -0.30 -7.14
CA ILE A 95 -19.47 0.13 -6.49
C ILE A 95 -19.76 1.61 -6.78
N GLU A 96 -18.74 2.47 -6.69
CA GLU A 96 -18.87 3.89 -6.99
C GLU A 96 -19.22 4.14 -8.46
N ILE A 97 -18.57 3.43 -9.39
CA ILE A 97 -18.86 3.50 -10.82
C ILE A 97 -20.32 3.12 -11.10
N GLU A 98 -20.82 2.02 -10.52
CA GLU A 98 -22.21 1.60 -10.73
C GLU A 98 -23.22 2.57 -10.12
N LYS A 99 -22.89 3.20 -8.99
CA LYS A 99 -23.69 4.28 -8.42
C LYS A 99 -23.75 5.49 -9.36
N LEU A 100 -22.60 5.95 -9.85
CA LEU A 100 -22.50 7.10 -10.77
C LEU A 100 -23.24 6.84 -12.09
N LYS A 101 -23.18 5.62 -12.63
CA LYS A 101 -23.94 5.23 -13.85
C LYS A 101 -25.44 5.37 -13.65
N LYS A 102 -25.97 4.92 -12.50
CA LYS A 102 -27.40 5.03 -12.17
C LYS A 102 -27.83 6.49 -12.00
N GLU A 103 -27.04 7.29 -11.32
CA GLU A 103 -27.31 8.73 -11.18
C GLU A 103 -27.35 9.42 -12.54
N LEU A 104 -26.41 9.11 -13.44
CA LEU A 104 -26.39 9.63 -14.80
C LEU A 104 -27.63 9.21 -15.61
N GLU A 105 -28.12 7.98 -15.45
CA GLU A 105 -29.33 7.50 -16.13
C GLU A 105 -30.57 8.27 -15.66
N LEU A 106 -30.74 8.44 -14.35
CA LEU A 106 -31.84 9.22 -13.77
C LEU A 106 -31.79 10.68 -14.24
N LEU A 107 -30.60 11.30 -14.24
CA LEU A 107 -30.43 12.67 -14.72
C LEU A 107 -30.78 12.81 -16.20
N LYS A 108 -30.44 11.83 -17.04
CA LYS A 108 -30.78 11.83 -18.47
C LYS A 108 -32.29 11.68 -18.72
N GLN A 109 -32.99 10.93 -17.87
CA GLN A 109 -34.45 10.78 -17.96
C GLN A 109 -35.21 12.03 -17.45
N SER A 110 -34.57 12.85 -16.62
CA SER A 110 -35.14 14.10 -16.08
C SER A 110 -35.00 15.33 -17.00
N LYS A 111 -34.36 15.17 -18.17
CA LYS A 111 -34.21 16.19 -19.20
C LYS A 111 -35.09 15.90 -20.40
#